data_AF-A0A0B9G589-F1
#
_entry.id   AF-A0A0B9G589-F1
#
_cell.length_a   1.000
_cell.length_b   1.000
_cell.length_c   1.000
_cell.angle_alpha   90.00
_cell.angle_beta   90.00
_cell.angle_gamma   90.00
#
_symmetry.space_group_name_H-M   'P 1'
#
loop_
_entity.id
_entity.type
_entity.pdbx_description
1 polymer ?
#
loop_
_entity_poly.entity_id
_entity_poly.type
_entity_poly.pdbx_seq_one_letter_code
_entity_poly.pdbx_strand_id
1 'polypeptide(L)'
;MLDGDKVIDSVDSYFSLREVGKLRINGEVVLMLNGKPVYHHGPLGQGFWPDGLYTHASDEAPEFDIQKTKDMGCNMTRKHIKIECARFPTVLA
;
A
#
# COMPACT_ATOMS: atom_id res chain seq x y z
N MET A 1 22.80 -12.65 -9.01
CA MET A 1 23.52 -13.70 -9.77
C MET A 1 25.02 -13.49 -9.62
N LEU A 2 25.80 -14.58 -9.49
CA LEU A 2 27.26 -14.54 -9.39
C LEU A 2 27.88 -15.21 -10.62
N ASP A 3 29.03 -14.70 -11.08
CA ASP A 3 29.93 -15.34 -12.03
C ASP A 3 31.32 -15.48 -11.36
N GLY A 4 31.60 -16.69 -10.85
CA GLY A 4 32.71 -16.89 -9.90
C GLY A 4 32.51 -16.03 -8.64
N ASP A 5 33.54 -15.23 -8.29
CA ASP A 5 33.50 -14.29 -7.15
C ASP A 5 32.90 -12.92 -7.51
N LYS A 6 32.49 -12.71 -8.77
CA LYS A 6 31.93 -11.43 -9.23
C LYS A 6 30.41 -11.44 -9.13
N VAL A 7 29.84 -10.47 -8.43
CA VAL A 7 28.40 -10.18 -8.48
C VAL A 7 28.08 -9.58 -9.85
N ILE A 8 27.21 -10.25 -10.61
CA ILE A 8 26.76 -9.79 -11.95
C ILE A 8 25.30 -9.33 -11.97
N ASP A 9 24.55 -9.61 -10.90
CA ASP A 9 23.19 -9.14 -10.71
C ASP A 9 22.86 -9.15 -9.20
N SER A 10 22.11 -8.16 -8.73
CA SER A 10 21.71 -8.02 -7.33
C SER A 10 20.33 -7.39 -7.23
N VAL A 11 19.54 -7.84 -6.26
CA VAL A 11 18.21 -7.31 -5.97
C VAL A 11 18.16 -6.90 -4.52
N ASP A 12 17.79 -5.65 -4.27
CA ASP A 12 17.51 -5.13 -2.95
C ASP A 12 16.00 -5.04 -2.74
N SER A 13 15.56 -5.32 -1.51
CA SER A 13 14.16 -5.21 -1.12
C SER A 13 14.08 -4.91 0.38
N TYR A 14 12.92 -4.45 0.82
CA TYR A 14 12.62 -4.21 2.23
C TYR A 14 11.59 -5.24 2.72
N PHE A 15 11.58 -5.48 4.02
CA PHE A 15 10.54 -6.31 4.64
C PHE A 15 9.95 -5.60 5.85
N SER A 16 8.68 -5.87 6.12
CA SER A 16 8.00 -5.41 7.32
C SER A 16 7.18 -6.54 7.93
N LEU A 17 7.45 -6.85 9.20
CA LEU A 17 6.75 -7.88 9.94
C LEU A 17 5.42 -7.33 10.47
N ARG A 18 4.34 -8.06 10.21
CA ARG A 18 3.00 -7.71 10.69
C ARG A 18 2.13 -8.96 10.83
N GLU A 19 1.24 -8.95 11.82
CA GLU A 19 0.20 -9.95 11.98
C GLU A 19 -1.16 -9.33 11.62
N VAL A 20 -1.92 -10.00 10.76
CA VAL A 20 -3.31 -9.63 10.46
C VAL A 20 -4.22 -10.70 11.05
N GLY A 21 -5.16 -10.27 11.87
CA GLY A 21 -6.05 -11.15 12.62
C GLY A 21 -7.50 -10.72 12.57
N LYS A 22 -8.35 -11.50 13.25
CA LYS A 22 -9.76 -11.20 13.47
C LYS A 22 -10.14 -11.54 14.90
N LEU A 23 -10.98 -10.70 15.49
CA LEU A 23 -11.58 -10.88 16.81
C LEU A 23 -13.10 -10.78 16.69
N ARG A 24 -13.84 -11.42 17.59
CA ARG A 24 -15.28 -11.18 17.73
C ARG A 24 -15.55 -10.28 18.92
N ILE A 25 -16.23 -9.15 18.71
CA ILE A 25 -16.70 -8.26 19.77
C ILE A 25 -18.21 -8.09 19.57
N ASN A 26 -19.01 -8.40 20.59
CA ASN A 26 -20.48 -8.31 20.52
C ASN A 26 -21.10 -9.08 19.33
N GLY A 27 -20.49 -10.19 18.91
CA GLY A 27 -20.94 -11.00 17.78
C GLY A 27 -20.38 -10.56 16.41
N GLU A 28 -19.85 -9.34 16.30
CA GLU A 28 -19.29 -8.77 15.07
C GLU A 28 -17.81 -9.11 14.90
N VAL A 29 -17.38 -9.26 13.64
CA VAL A 29 -15.98 -9.48 13.30
C VAL A 29 -15.25 -8.15 13.24
N VAL A 30 -14.21 -8.02 14.05
CA VAL A 30 -13.30 -6.86 14.10
C VAL A 30 -11.94 -7.29 13.57
N LEU A 31 -11.38 -6.53 12.64
CA LEU A 31 -10.04 -6.79 12.11
C LEU A 31 -8.98 -6.34 13.10
N MET A 32 -7.88 -7.08 13.16
CA MET A 32 -6.74 -6.77 14.01
C MET A 32 -5.47 -6.60 13.18
N LEU A 33 -4.62 -5.68 13.62
CA LEU A 33 -3.25 -5.50 13.14
C LEU A 33 -2.32 -5.56 14.36
N ASN A 34 -1.36 -6.49 14.34
CA ASN A 34 -0.41 -6.73 15.44
C ASN A 34 -1.11 -6.92 16.80
N GLY A 35 -2.12 -7.80 16.83
CA GLY A 35 -2.90 -8.12 18.03
C GLY A 35 -3.85 -7.02 18.54
N LYS A 36 -3.95 -5.88 17.84
CA LYS A 36 -4.81 -4.75 18.24
C LYS A 36 -5.96 -4.56 17.25
N PRO A 37 -7.20 -4.33 17.71
CA PRO A 37 -8.30 -3.92 16.85
C PRO A 37 -7.94 -2.68 16.02
N VAL A 38 -8.25 -2.70 14.72
CA VAL A 38 -8.04 -1.57 13.81
C VAL A 38 -9.36 -1.20 13.12
N TYR A 39 -9.71 0.07 13.20
CA TYR A 39 -10.82 0.62 12.43
C TYR A 39 -10.33 1.06 11.06
N HIS A 40 -10.96 0.58 9.99
CA HIS A 40 -10.59 0.92 8.62
C HIS A 40 -11.18 2.28 8.25
N HIS A 41 -10.35 3.31 8.27
CA HIS A 41 -10.73 4.66 7.91
C HIS A 41 -9.98 5.09 6.66
N GLY A 42 -10.67 5.12 5.53
CA GLY A 42 -10.12 5.78 4.35
C GLY A 42 -10.87 5.53 3.04
N PRO A 43 -10.38 6.15 1.96
CA PRO A 43 -11.14 6.28 0.73
C PRO A 43 -11.06 5.04 -0.16
N LEU A 44 -11.96 5.01 -1.13
CA LEU A 44 -11.90 4.12 -2.28
C LEU A 44 -11.00 4.74 -3.35
N GLY A 45 -9.78 4.23 -3.49
CA GLY A 45 -8.82 4.68 -4.50
C GLY A 45 -9.19 4.14 -5.88
N GLN A 46 -9.66 5.02 -6.76
CA GLN A 46 -9.99 4.69 -8.16
C GLN A 46 -8.76 4.68 -9.08
N GLY A 47 -7.74 5.48 -8.76
CA GLY A 47 -6.54 5.68 -9.58
C GLY A 47 -6.86 6.27 -10.96
N PHE A 48 -7.78 7.23 -11.02
CA PHE A 48 -8.07 7.97 -12.25
C PHE A 48 -7.18 9.20 -12.33
N TRP A 49 -6.41 9.32 -13.42
CA TRP A 49 -5.45 10.39 -13.63
C TRP A 49 -5.87 11.28 -14.80
N PRO A 50 -5.80 12.62 -14.68
CA PRO A 50 -6.20 13.53 -15.75
C PRO A 50 -5.50 13.26 -17.09
N ASP A 51 -4.20 12.98 -17.06
CA ASP A 51 -3.37 12.88 -18.27
C ASP A 51 -3.27 11.44 -18.83
N GLY A 52 -3.58 10.44 -18.01
CA GLY A 52 -3.29 9.03 -18.34
C GLY A 52 -4.40 8.04 -18.02
N LEU A 53 -5.56 8.50 -17.53
CA LEU A 53 -6.70 7.74 -17.02
C LEU A 53 -6.30 6.68 -15.99
N TYR A 54 -5.66 5.59 -16.42
CA TYR A 54 -5.22 4.49 -15.57
C TYR A 54 -3.74 4.55 -15.19
N THR A 55 -2.95 5.40 -15.84
CA THR A 55 -1.51 5.56 -15.57
C THR A 55 -1.24 6.92 -14.97
N HIS A 56 -0.50 6.95 -13.86
CA HIS A 56 -0.04 8.17 -13.21
C HIS A 56 0.95 8.90 -14.13
N ALA A 57 0.93 10.22 -14.14
CA ALA A 57 1.84 11.02 -14.97
C ALA A 57 3.30 10.97 -14.47
N SER A 58 3.49 10.74 -13.16
CA SER A 58 4.80 10.70 -12.51
C SER A 58 4.73 9.96 -11.16
N ASP A 59 5.87 9.82 -10.49
CA ASP A 59 5.95 9.15 -9.18
C ASP A 59 5.47 10.02 -8.01
N GLU A 60 5.49 11.34 -8.20
CA GLU A 60 5.02 12.31 -7.21
C GLU A 60 3.49 12.33 -7.13
N ALA A 61 2.79 11.95 -8.20
CA ALA A 61 1.34 11.89 -8.25
C ALA A 61 0.73 10.89 -7.22
N PRO A 62 1.15 9.60 -7.18
CA PRO A 62 0.69 8.68 -6.14
C PRO A 62 1.22 9.07 -4.74
N GLU A 63 2.40 9.68 -4.63
CA GLU A 63 2.92 10.16 -3.34
C GLU A 63 2.01 11.24 -2.75
N PHE A 64 1.60 12.20 -3.57
CA PHE A 64 0.66 13.25 -3.20
C PHE A 64 -0.66 12.66 -2.68
N ASP A 65 -1.25 11.71 -3.39
CA ASP A 65 -2.50 11.06 -2.98
C ASP A 65 -2.36 10.35 -1.62
N ILE A 66 -1.26 9.61 -1.42
CA ILE A 66 -1.03 8.91 -0.15
C ILE A 66 -0.78 9.91 0.98
N GLN A 67 0.01 10.96 0.74
CA GLN A 67 0.26 11.98 1.76
C GLN A 67 -1.02 12.73 2.12
N LYS A 68 -1.86 13.10 1.14
CA LYS A 68 -3.16 13.72 1.41
C LYS A 68 -4.11 12.80 2.17
N THR A 69 -4.13 11.51 1.84
CA THR A 69 -4.90 10.51 2.59
C THR A 69 -4.46 10.46 4.05
N LYS A 70 -3.15 10.49 4.31
CA LYS A 70 -2.60 10.56 5.68
C LYS A 70 -2.94 11.88 6.37
N ASP A 71 -2.79 13.01 5.69
CA ASP A 71 -3.12 14.36 6.20
C ASP A 71 -4.59 14.45 6.65
N MET A 72 -5.48 13.73 5.96
CA MET A 72 -6.91 13.63 6.30
C MET A 72 -7.21 12.66 7.47
N GLY A 73 -6.19 12.05 8.07
CA GLY A 73 -6.33 11.11 9.18
C GLY A 73 -6.83 9.72 8.75
N CYS A 74 -6.72 9.38 7.47
CA CYS A 74 -7.01 8.03 7.00
C CYS A 74 -5.82 7.09 7.26
N ASN A 75 -6.12 5.82 7.53
CA ASN A 75 -5.15 4.78 7.83
C ASN A 75 -5.10 3.66 6.77
N MET A 76 -5.93 3.76 5.74
CA MET A 76 -5.98 2.79 4.65
C MET A 76 -6.52 3.45 3.37
N THR A 77 -6.24 2.83 2.21
CA THR A 77 -6.94 3.10 0.94
C THR A 77 -7.36 1.77 0.33
N ARG A 78 -8.62 1.66 -0.09
CA ARG A 78 -9.12 0.44 -0.75
C ARG A 78 -9.03 0.62 -2.25
N LYS A 79 -8.33 -0.28 -2.94
CA LYS A 79 -8.27 -0.22 -4.40
C LYS A 79 -9.55 -0.73 -5.04
N HIS A 80 -10.06 0.04 -6.01
CA HIS A 80 -11.31 -0.27 -6.67
C HIS A 80 -11.07 -1.03 -7.97
N ILE A 81 -11.49 -2.30 -8.02
CA ILE A 81 -11.65 -3.16 -9.21
C ILE A 81 -10.37 -3.44 -10.02
N LYS A 82 -9.27 -2.73 -9.77
CA LYS A 82 -8.03 -2.85 -10.51
C LYS A 82 -6.82 -3.07 -9.60
N ILE A 83 -5.78 -3.64 -10.20
CA ILE A 83 -4.45 -3.72 -9.62
C ILE A 83 -3.74 -2.40 -9.97
N GLU A 84 -3.05 -1.81 -9.00
CA GLU A 84 -2.24 -0.63 -9.24
C GLU A 84 -0.88 -0.95 -9.83
N CYS A 85 -0.23 0.08 -10.41
CA CYS A 85 1.15 -0.03 -10.85
C CYS A 85 2.04 -0.62 -9.74
N ALA A 86 2.98 -1.51 -10.11
CA ALA A 86 3.86 -2.21 -9.17
C ALA A 86 4.74 -1.27 -8.31
N ARG A 87 4.85 0.00 -8.69
CA ARG A 87 5.55 1.05 -7.94
C ARG A 87 4.72 1.66 -6.81
N PHE A 88 3.39 1.56 -6.87
CA PHE A 88 2.48 2.11 -5.86
C PHE A 88 2.75 1.63 -4.41
N PRO A 89 3.04 0.34 -4.16
CA PRO A 89 3.31 -0.14 -2.80
C PRO A 89 4.62 0.38 -2.19
N THR A 90 5.57 0.84 -3.02
CA THR A 90 6.91 1.24 -2.58
C THR A 90 7.09 2.75 -2.45
N VAL A 91 6.07 3.56 -2.79
CA VAL A 91 6.17 5.03 -2.84
C VAL A 91 6.54 5.66 -1.49
N LEU A 92 6.35 4.95 -0.37
CA LEU A 92 6.68 5.43 0.99
C LEU A 92 7.41 4.39 1.84
N ALA A 93 8.05 3.42 1.20
CA ALA A 93 8.84 2.38 1.86
C ALA A 93 10.27 2.85 2.16
#